data_AF-A0A952H165-F1
#
_entry.id   AF-A0A952H165-F1
#
_cell.length_a   1.000
_cell.length_b   1.000
_cell.length_c   1.000
_cell.angle_alpha   90.00
_cell.angle_beta   90.00
_cell.angle_gamma   90.00
#
_symmetry.space_group_name_H-M   'P 1'
#
loop_
_entity.id
_entity.type
_entity.pdbx_description
1 polymer ?
#
loop_
_entity_poly.entity_id
_entity_poly.type
_entity_poly.pdbx_seq_one_letter_code
_entity_poly.pdbx_strand_id
1 'polypeptide(L)'
;MPPILVSNAHAGTVFVIGGALKADSDAVWQRLVDEAGGAGAPIAVFATAATDPERSAAQIVAALERCGARAEHIPVAPHLAGVDLQATLHDPALISRVAECRAVFFSGGAQELIVDTLQPGGRPTAMLGAIRAIFDAGGLIAGTSAGAAVMSRMMFRDAMDNLAILKGQWRAGQEYDRGLDFLGPDLLIDQHFLKRGRIGRMLPAMQALGYRLGLGVDENAAVVIKGSRLEVIGGSGAMLVDLGEATSDAALPAFNLRDARLSYLGSGDRHDLASGQTTPAEYKLHAARIDPASSGFEPGLQSDRYFLDILGDDCILGAMTQLLDGPLPEVRGLAYRANPRPGDAAPDLGFEFRLHRGPGLVGWCSAAPGGEDCTVLQARLDVIPVRVANPLFTPLAALPRPVVESVLSGHGGRKENGHDGSGNDQW
;
A
#
# COMPACT_ATOMS: atom_id res chain seq x y z
N MET A 1 9.73 -0.82 -23.20
CA MET A 1 8.46 -0.15 -22.84
C MET A 1 8.46 1.24 -23.46
N PRO A 2 7.34 1.73 -24.01
CA PRO A 2 7.21 3.16 -24.28
C PRO A 2 7.30 3.93 -22.94
N PRO A 3 8.03 5.06 -22.89
CA PRO A 3 8.14 5.86 -21.68
C PRO A 3 6.76 6.29 -21.19
N ILE A 4 6.55 6.24 -19.87
CA ILE A 4 5.38 6.88 -19.26
C ILE A 4 5.62 8.38 -19.40
N LEU A 5 4.82 9.04 -20.24
CA LEU A 5 4.77 10.49 -20.28
C LEU A 5 4.09 10.96 -18.99
N VAL A 6 4.85 11.04 -17.90
CA VAL A 6 4.40 11.71 -16.68
C VAL A 6 4.11 13.15 -17.07
N SER A 7 2.84 13.53 -17.17
CA SER A 7 2.45 14.82 -17.72
C SER A 7 2.95 15.94 -16.81
N ASN A 8 3.85 16.79 -17.35
CA ASN A 8 4.51 17.94 -16.71
C ASN A 8 5.17 17.66 -15.35
N ALA A 9 6.50 17.76 -15.32
CA ALA A 9 7.24 17.85 -14.06
C ALA A 9 6.84 19.14 -13.33
N HIS A 10 5.84 19.06 -12.46
CA HIS A 10 5.57 20.09 -11.47
C HIS A 10 6.85 20.28 -10.64
N ALA A 11 7.20 21.54 -10.35
CA ALA A 11 8.39 21.85 -9.57
C ALA A 11 8.30 21.36 -8.11
N GLY A 12 7.07 21.20 -7.61
CA GLY A 12 6.78 20.82 -6.24
C GLY A 12 7.10 19.37 -5.89
N THR A 13 7.27 19.12 -4.60
CA THR A 13 7.49 17.80 -4.02
C THR A 13 6.21 17.33 -3.34
N VAL A 14 5.87 16.04 -3.51
CA VAL A 14 4.79 15.39 -2.76
C VAL A 14 5.39 14.38 -1.81
N PHE A 15 4.97 14.38 -0.55
CA PHE A 15 5.46 13.46 0.48
C PHE A 15 4.30 12.69 1.09
N VAL A 16 4.19 11.42 0.69
CA VAL A 16 3.04 10.56 1.00
C VAL A 16 3.42 9.64 2.16
N ILE A 17 2.73 9.74 3.29
CA ILE A 17 2.95 8.88 4.46
C ILE A 17 1.77 7.90 4.57
N GLY A 18 2.06 6.59 4.60
CA GLY A 18 1.02 5.56 4.58
C GLY A 18 0.18 5.48 5.87
N GLY A 19 0.62 6.16 6.94
CA GLY A 19 -0.08 6.25 8.22
C GLY A 19 0.67 5.56 9.35
N ALA A 20 0.17 5.74 10.58
CA ALA A 20 0.68 5.06 11.77
C ALA A 20 2.22 5.05 11.91
N LEU A 21 2.87 6.20 11.69
CA LEU A 21 4.31 6.33 11.95
C LEU A 21 4.61 5.96 13.40
N LYS A 22 5.65 5.15 13.61
CA LYS A 22 6.09 4.74 14.94
C LYS A 22 6.92 5.86 15.60
N ALA A 23 7.10 5.75 16.92
CA ALA A 23 7.81 6.75 17.71
C ALA A 23 9.28 6.95 17.28
N ASP A 24 9.90 5.94 16.69
CA ASP A 24 11.28 5.92 16.18
C ASP A 24 11.40 6.35 14.71
N SER A 25 10.31 6.85 14.09
CA SER A 25 10.29 7.32 12.70
C SER A 25 10.88 8.72 12.50
N ASP A 26 11.82 9.15 13.35
CA ASP A 26 12.44 10.48 13.26
C ASP A 26 13.13 10.71 11.91
N ALA A 27 13.63 9.66 11.25
CA ALA A 27 14.18 9.76 9.90
C ALA A 27 13.15 10.23 8.86
N VAL A 28 11.87 9.86 9.01
CA VAL A 28 10.80 10.31 8.10
C VAL A 28 10.50 11.80 8.33
N TRP A 29 10.40 12.22 9.60
CA TRP A 29 10.18 13.63 9.94
C TRP A 29 11.37 14.52 9.54
N GLN A 30 12.59 14.05 9.78
CA GLN A 30 13.80 14.77 9.38
C GLN A 30 13.84 14.96 7.87
N ARG A 31 13.60 13.89 7.10
CA ARG A 31 13.56 14.02 5.65
C ARG A 31 12.49 15.01 5.21
N LEU A 32 11.29 14.98 5.81
CA LEU A 32 10.23 15.93 5.47
C LEU A 32 10.68 17.38 5.68
N VAL A 33 11.35 17.68 6.80
CA VAL A 33 11.90 19.02 7.07
C VAL A 33 12.99 19.38 6.06
N ASP A 34 13.87 18.45 5.71
CA ASP A 34 14.90 18.68 4.69
C ASP A 34 14.27 19.02 3.32
N GLU A 35 13.21 18.30 2.94
CA GLU A 35 12.44 18.56 1.71
C GLU A 35 11.64 19.88 1.77
N ALA A 36 11.27 20.32 2.97
CA ALA A 36 10.66 21.62 3.21
C ALA A 36 11.67 22.78 3.19
N GLY A 37 12.96 22.53 3.00
CA GLY A 37 14.02 23.56 2.98
C GLY A 37 14.92 23.58 4.21
N GLY A 38 14.83 22.58 5.08
CA GLY A 38 15.70 22.38 6.24
C GLY A 38 15.28 23.18 7.47
N ALA A 39 16.25 23.40 8.37
CA ALA A 39 16.01 24.09 9.64
C ALA A 39 15.39 25.49 9.43
N GLY A 40 14.35 25.81 10.18
CA GLY A 40 13.60 27.04 10.09
C GLY A 40 12.55 27.09 8.97
N ALA A 41 12.39 26.02 8.18
CA ALA A 41 11.37 25.95 7.14
C ALA A 41 9.97 26.24 7.72
N PRO A 42 9.23 27.23 7.18
CA PRO A 42 7.86 27.49 7.59
C PRO A 42 6.91 26.43 7.01
N ILE A 43 6.21 25.70 7.89
CA ILE A 43 5.31 24.59 7.51
C ILE A 43 3.92 24.86 8.07
N ALA A 44 2.93 24.93 7.18
CA ALA A 44 1.52 25.03 7.55
C ALA A 44 0.93 23.63 7.81
N VAL A 45 0.42 23.39 9.01
CA VAL A 45 -0.17 22.11 9.43
C VAL A 45 -1.69 22.22 9.42
N PHE A 46 -2.33 21.40 8.61
CA PHE A 46 -3.78 21.28 8.50
C PHE A 46 -4.24 19.99 9.16
N ALA A 47 -4.89 20.11 10.32
CA ALA A 47 -5.54 18.98 11.00
C ALA A 47 -7.01 18.79 10.56
N THR A 48 -7.34 19.18 9.32
CA THR A 48 -8.70 19.22 8.76
C THR A 48 -9.41 17.87 8.79
N ALA A 49 -8.67 16.78 8.57
CA ALA A 49 -9.23 15.42 8.58
C ALA A 49 -9.51 14.89 9.99
N ALA A 50 -8.89 15.46 11.03
CA ALA A 50 -8.86 14.85 12.35
C ALA A 50 -10.20 15.02 13.09
N THR A 51 -10.58 14.00 13.85
CA THR A 51 -11.70 14.10 14.81
C THR A 51 -11.37 15.04 15.97
N ASP A 52 -10.08 15.12 16.34
CA ASP A 52 -9.54 16.05 17.34
C ASP A 52 -8.41 16.87 16.69
N PRO A 53 -8.75 17.99 16.01
CA PRO A 53 -7.78 18.79 15.27
C PRO A 53 -6.69 19.39 16.15
N GLU A 54 -7.02 19.86 17.36
CA GLU A 54 -6.06 20.48 18.28
C GLU A 54 -4.96 19.49 18.68
N ARG A 55 -5.37 18.30 19.14
CA ARG A 55 -4.41 17.26 19.53
C ARG A 55 -3.58 16.78 18.35
N SER A 56 -4.22 16.53 17.20
CA SER A 56 -3.51 16.04 16.02
C SER A 56 -2.50 17.06 15.50
N ALA A 57 -2.89 18.33 15.41
CA ALA A 57 -1.99 19.42 15.01
C ALA A 57 -0.83 19.57 16.00
N ALA A 58 -1.09 19.59 17.30
CA ALA A 58 -0.05 19.73 18.31
C ALA A 58 1.01 18.61 18.22
N GLN A 59 0.59 17.37 17.98
CA GLN A 59 1.50 16.24 17.80
C GLN A 59 2.37 16.39 16.54
N ILE A 60 1.77 16.82 15.43
CA ILE A 60 2.49 17.02 14.16
C ILE A 60 3.46 18.20 14.27
N VAL A 61 3.02 19.33 14.81
CA VAL A 61 3.85 20.52 15.05
C VAL A 61 5.04 20.15 15.92
N ALA A 62 4.84 19.47 17.05
CA ALA A 62 5.92 19.05 17.92
C ALA A 62 6.94 18.12 17.23
N ALA A 63 6.49 17.21 16.36
CA ALA A 63 7.37 16.34 15.60
C ALA A 63 8.22 17.12 14.58
N LEU A 64 7.60 18.07 13.87
CA LEU A 64 8.29 18.93 12.90
C LEU A 64 9.29 19.88 13.56
N GLU A 65 8.90 20.50 14.68
CA GLU A 65 9.77 21.41 15.43
C GLU A 65 10.95 20.67 16.08
N ARG A 66 10.76 19.41 16.50
CA ARG A 66 11.86 18.56 16.98
C ARG A 66 12.93 18.31 15.91
N CYS A 67 12.53 18.31 14.63
CA CYS A 67 13.44 18.24 13.47
C CYS A 67 13.91 19.63 12.98
N GLY A 68 13.57 20.71 13.69
CA GLY A 68 14.07 22.06 13.45
C GLY A 68 13.22 22.92 12.53
N ALA A 69 12.02 22.50 12.10
CA ALA A 69 11.12 23.35 11.34
C ALA A 69 10.43 24.43 12.21
N ARG A 70 9.82 25.43 11.55
CA ARG A 70 8.83 26.33 12.18
C ARG A 70 7.45 25.92 11.69
N ALA A 71 6.73 25.14 12.49
CA ALA A 71 5.42 24.61 12.12
C ALA A 71 4.30 25.38 12.81
N GLU A 72 3.20 25.62 12.09
CA GLU A 72 2.03 26.30 12.64
C GLU A 72 0.75 25.52 12.32
N HIS A 73 -0.15 25.37 13.29
CA HIS A 73 -1.49 24.86 13.05
C HIS A 73 -2.38 25.91 12.36
N ILE A 74 -2.88 25.58 11.17
CA ILE A 74 -3.85 26.39 10.45
C ILE A 74 -5.27 25.99 10.87
N PRO A 75 -6.09 26.90 11.44
CA PRO A 75 -7.39 26.59 12.03
C PRO A 75 -8.51 26.43 10.98
N VAL A 76 -8.28 25.53 10.02
CA VAL A 76 -9.22 25.16 8.95
C VAL A 76 -9.58 23.69 9.14
N ALA A 77 -10.50 23.43 10.08
CA ALA A 77 -10.97 22.07 10.37
C ALA A 77 -12.43 22.08 10.84
N PRO A 78 -13.32 21.24 10.27
CA PRO A 78 -14.73 21.16 10.67
C PRO A 78 -14.98 20.81 12.14
N HIS A 79 -14.08 20.04 12.74
CA HIS A 79 -14.19 19.59 14.13
C HIS A 79 -13.43 20.47 15.13
N LEU A 80 -12.86 21.61 14.70
CA LEU A 80 -12.17 22.52 15.60
C LEU A 80 -13.17 23.37 16.38
N ALA A 81 -13.18 23.21 17.71
CA ALA A 81 -14.12 23.92 18.57
C ALA A 81 -13.79 25.42 18.66
N GLY A 82 -14.83 26.26 18.76
CA GLY A 82 -14.67 27.70 18.97
C GLY A 82 -14.16 28.49 17.76
N VAL A 83 -14.06 27.86 16.59
CA VAL A 83 -13.62 28.50 15.34
C VAL A 83 -14.76 28.53 14.33
N ASP A 84 -15.01 29.70 13.73
CA ASP A 84 -15.87 29.80 12.55
C ASP A 84 -15.06 29.38 11.32
N LEU A 85 -15.29 28.14 10.87
CA LEU A 85 -14.59 27.57 9.72
C LEU A 85 -14.76 28.41 8.44
N GLN A 86 -15.94 28.98 8.19
CA GLN A 86 -16.13 29.77 6.98
C GLN A 86 -15.38 31.10 7.09
N ALA A 87 -15.38 31.73 8.26
CA ALA A 87 -14.58 32.93 8.47
C ALA A 87 -13.08 32.66 8.29
N THR A 88 -12.53 31.56 8.84
CA THR A 88 -11.10 31.25 8.72
C THR A 88 -10.71 30.82 7.31
N LEU A 89 -11.53 30.00 6.65
CA LEU A 89 -11.27 29.51 5.29
C LEU A 89 -11.18 30.65 4.26
N HIS A 90 -11.88 31.76 4.50
CA HIS A 90 -11.93 32.93 3.61
C HIS A 90 -11.17 34.15 4.15
N ASP A 91 -10.43 34.02 5.26
CA ASP A 91 -9.62 35.11 5.83
C ASP A 91 -8.40 35.42 4.93
N PRO A 92 -8.33 36.62 4.30
CA PRO A 92 -7.21 36.97 3.44
C PRO A 92 -5.85 37.01 4.14
N ALA A 93 -5.82 37.33 5.45
CA ALA A 93 -4.58 37.36 6.21
C ALA A 93 -4.05 35.94 6.43
N LEU A 94 -4.93 35.00 6.80
CA LEU A 94 -4.55 33.60 6.96
C LEU A 94 -4.11 32.97 5.63
N ILE A 95 -4.82 33.23 4.54
CA ILE A 95 -4.47 32.75 3.20
C ILE A 95 -3.09 33.27 2.78
N SER A 96 -2.80 34.55 3.01
CA SER A 96 -1.49 35.14 2.69
C SER A 96 -0.37 34.51 3.52
N ARG A 97 -0.60 34.29 4.81
CA ARG A 97 0.36 33.60 5.70
C ARG A 97 0.64 32.17 5.27
N VAL A 98 -0.38 31.44 4.82
CA VAL A 98 -0.20 30.09 4.26
C VAL A 98 0.65 30.17 2.98
N ALA A 99 0.37 31.11 2.08
CA ALA A 99 1.13 31.28 0.83
C ALA A 99 2.62 31.63 1.03
N GLU A 100 2.99 32.18 2.19
CA GLU A 100 4.40 32.46 2.57
C GLU A 100 5.13 31.21 3.11
N CYS A 101 4.42 30.10 3.38
CA CYS A 101 5.03 28.86 3.84
C CYS A 101 5.79 28.14 2.72
N ARG A 102 6.75 27.29 3.10
CA ARG A 102 7.53 26.48 2.15
C ARG A 102 6.96 25.07 1.99
N ALA A 103 6.16 24.64 2.96
CA ALA A 103 5.48 23.36 2.94
C ALA A 103 4.10 23.40 3.59
N VAL A 104 3.27 22.43 3.23
CA VAL A 104 1.96 22.14 3.84
C VAL A 104 1.96 20.69 4.30
N PHE A 105 1.42 20.42 5.48
CA PHE A 105 1.22 19.07 6.01
C PHE A 105 -0.26 18.82 6.31
N PHE A 106 -0.84 17.76 5.72
CA PHE A 106 -2.20 17.29 6.01
C PHE A 106 -2.20 16.10 6.98
N SER A 107 -2.96 16.21 8.08
CA SER A 107 -3.11 15.12 9.06
C SER A 107 -3.88 13.92 8.52
N GLY A 108 -3.86 12.84 9.31
CA GLY A 108 -4.79 11.71 9.14
C GLY A 108 -6.19 12.02 9.67
N GLY A 109 -7.13 11.09 9.42
CA GLY A 109 -8.53 11.17 9.83
C GLY A 109 -9.47 10.79 8.68
N ALA A 110 -10.50 11.61 8.42
CA ALA A 110 -11.43 11.44 7.31
C ALA A 110 -11.03 12.33 6.12
N GLN A 111 -10.58 11.73 5.01
CA GLN A 111 -10.08 12.44 3.84
C GLN A 111 -11.14 13.27 3.11
N GLU A 112 -12.41 12.88 3.18
CA GLU A 112 -13.54 13.68 2.70
C GLU A 112 -13.59 15.06 3.35
N LEU A 113 -13.20 15.20 4.62
CA LEU A 113 -13.22 16.51 5.30
C LEU A 113 -12.21 17.47 4.72
N ILE A 114 -11.04 16.98 4.27
CA ILE A 114 -10.03 17.81 3.58
C ILE A 114 -10.62 18.34 2.27
N VAL A 115 -11.16 17.42 1.45
CA VAL A 115 -11.69 17.74 0.12
C VAL A 115 -12.92 18.62 0.20
N ASP A 116 -13.88 18.30 1.05
CA ASP A 116 -15.14 19.04 1.19
C ASP A 116 -14.91 20.44 1.78
N THR A 117 -13.85 20.62 2.58
CA THR A 117 -13.46 21.93 3.13
C THR A 117 -12.71 22.77 2.10
N LEU A 118 -11.72 22.21 1.40
CA LEU A 118 -10.83 22.97 0.52
C LEU A 118 -11.35 23.11 -0.91
N GLN A 119 -12.21 22.19 -1.37
CA GLN A 119 -12.84 22.21 -2.69
C GLN A 119 -14.33 21.84 -2.68
N PRO A 120 -15.19 22.56 -1.92
CA PRO A 120 -16.60 22.22 -1.76
C PRO A 120 -17.34 22.14 -3.11
N GLY A 121 -17.95 20.98 -3.38
CA GLY A 121 -18.63 20.70 -4.65
C GLY A 121 -17.69 20.71 -5.87
N GLY A 122 -16.41 20.40 -5.65
CA GLY A 122 -15.37 20.40 -6.70
C GLY A 122 -14.88 21.78 -7.09
N ARG A 123 -15.22 22.84 -6.34
CA ARG A 123 -14.77 24.22 -6.60
C ARG A 123 -13.66 24.60 -5.64
N PRO A 124 -12.43 24.88 -6.13
CA PRO A 124 -11.31 25.21 -5.25
C PRO A 124 -11.54 26.52 -4.50
N THR A 125 -11.22 26.53 -3.21
CA THR A 125 -11.20 27.74 -2.37
C THR A 125 -9.96 28.58 -2.62
N ALA A 126 -9.96 29.83 -2.15
CA ALA A 126 -8.76 30.67 -2.14
C ALA A 126 -7.64 30.07 -1.26
N MET A 127 -8.01 29.41 -0.15
CA MET A 127 -7.07 28.65 0.68
C MET A 127 -6.39 27.52 -0.10
N LEU A 128 -7.15 26.71 -0.85
CA LEU A 128 -6.56 25.70 -1.74
C LEU A 128 -5.69 26.34 -2.84
N GLY A 129 -6.08 27.52 -3.35
CA GLY A 129 -5.27 28.30 -4.28
C GLY A 129 -3.90 28.66 -3.71
N ALA A 130 -3.83 29.12 -2.45
CA ALA A 130 -2.56 29.40 -1.76
C ALA A 130 -1.71 28.13 -1.59
N ILE A 131 -2.33 27.00 -1.21
CA ILE A 131 -1.64 25.71 -1.09
C ILE A 131 -1.05 25.26 -2.43
N ARG A 132 -1.80 25.43 -3.53
CA ARG A 132 -1.30 25.15 -4.90
C ARG A 132 -0.15 26.07 -5.28
N ALA A 133 -0.22 27.36 -4.94
CA ALA A 133 0.85 28.31 -5.23
C ALA A 133 2.18 27.91 -4.56
N ILE A 134 2.14 27.36 -3.34
CA ILE A 134 3.31 26.79 -2.67
C ILE A 134 3.89 25.66 -3.52
N PHE A 135 3.07 24.68 -3.91
CA PHE A 135 3.50 23.54 -4.71
C PHE A 135 4.08 23.97 -6.07
N ASP A 136 3.42 24.87 -6.78
CA ASP A 136 3.84 25.40 -8.08
C ASP A 136 5.17 26.18 -7.98
N ALA A 137 5.45 26.80 -6.83
CA ALA A 137 6.71 27.46 -6.53
C ALA A 137 7.85 26.50 -6.11
N GLY A 138 7.64 25.18 -6.21
CA GLY A 138 8.62 24.16 -5.80
C GLY A 138 8.51 23.76 -4.33
N GLY A 139 7.42 24.15 -3.67
CA GLY A 139 7.00 23.80 -2.32
C GLY A 139 6.81 22.30 -2.08
N LEU A 140 6.71 21.93 -0.81
CA LEU A 140 6.39 20.57 -0.38
C LEU A 140 4.92 20.47 0.03
N ILE A 141 4.20 19.49 -0.49
CA ILE A 141 2.88 19.08 0.01
C ILE A 141 3.02 17.68 0.61
N ALA A 142 2.83 17.57 1.93
CA ALA A 142 2.96 16.34 2.68
C ALA A 142 1.63 15.93 3.30
N GLY A 143 1.43 14.64 3.52
CA GLY A 143 0.25 14.16 4.23
C GLY A 143 0.34 12.72 4.69
N THR A 144 -0.34 12.43 5.79
CA THR A 144 -0.38 11.08 6.37
C THR A 144 -1.80 10.51 6.36
N SER A 145 -1.95 9.24 6.01
CA SER A 145 -3.23 8.54 5.97
C SER A 145 -4.26 9.30 5.09
N ALA A 146 -5.26 9.96 5.67
CA ALA A 146 -6.18 10.84 4.92
C ALA A 146 -5.46 11.90 4.07
N GLY A 147 -4.43 12.55 4.62
CA GLY A 147 -3.58 13.49 3.89
C GLY A 147 -2.85 12.84 2.71
N ALA A 148 -2.46 11.56 2.81
CA ALA A 148 -1.87 10.84 1.68
C ALA A 148 -2.91 10.54 0.58
N ALA A 149 -4.14 10.18 0.97
CA ALA A 149 -5.20 9.82 0.02
C ALA A 149 -5.61 10.97 -0.90
N VAL A 150 -5.54 12.22 -0.41
CA VAL A 150 -5.94 13.40 -1.20
C VAL A 150 -4.92 13.81 -2.28
N MET A 151 -3.74 13.17 -2.35
CA MET A 151 -2.65 13.64 -3.21
C MET A 151 -2.89 13.34 -4.70
N SER A 152 -3.53 12.22 -5.03
CA SER A 152 -3.88 11.86 -6.41
C SER A 152 -5.14 12.57 -6.90
N ARG A 153 -5.35 12.60 -8.22
CA ARG A 153 -6.56 13.20 -8.82
C ARG A 153 -7.84 12.54 -8.35
N MET A 154 -7.84 11.22 -8.26
CA MET A 154 -8.91 10.42 -7.65
C MET A 154 -8.43 9.91 -6.30
N MET A 155 -9.37 9.72 -5.39
CA MET A 155 -9.13 9.38 -4.00
C MET A 155 -10.18 8.37 -3.54
N PHE A 156 -9.78 7.43 -2.67
CA PHE A 156 -10.71 6.62 -1.91
C PHE A 156 -11.30 7.42 -0.75
N ARG A 157 -12.63 7.50 -0.63
CA ARG A 157 -13.35 8.01 0.54
C ARG A 157 -13.58 6.85 1.53
N ASP A 158 -14.79 6.31 1.65
CA ASP A 158 -15.12 5.24 2.61
C ASP A 158 -15.05 3.82 1.99
N ALA A 159 -14.04 3.57 1.16
CA ALA A 159 -13.85 2.26 0.51
C ALA A 159 -13.18 1.23 1.46
N MET A 160 -13.76 0.98 2.64
CA MET A 160 -13.14 0.08 3.64
C MET A 160 -13.33 -1.41 3.34
N ASP A 161 -14.34 -1.78 2.57
CA ASP A 161 -14.67 -3.17 2.25
C ASP A 161 -14.05 -3.58 0.91
N ASN A 162 -12.78 -3.99 0.90
CA ASN A 162 -12.05 -4.37 -0.32
C ASN A 162 -12.81 -5.37 -1.18
N LEU A 163 -13.49 -6.33 -0.56
CA LEU A 163 -14.23 -7.36 -1.29
C LEU A 163 -15.50 -6.79 -1.93
N ALA A 164 -16.18 -5.84 -1.31
CA ALA A 164 -17.28 -5.13 -1.95
C ALA A 164 -16.78 -4.40 -3.22
N ILE A 165 -15.62 -3.75 -3.17
CA ILE A 165 -15.03 -3.09 -4.34
C ILE A 165 -14.67 -4.10 -5.44
N LEU A 166 -14.06 -5.25 -5.10
CA LEU A 166 -13.80 -6.34 -6.05
C LEU A 166 -15.10 -6.86 -6.69
N LYS A 167 -16.20 -6.93 -5.93
CA LYS A 167 -17.54 -7.28 -6.44
C LYS A 167 -18.20 -6.16 -7.26
N GLY A 168 -17.52 -5.04 -7.50
CA GLY A 168 -18.05 -3.90 -8.23
C GLY A 168 -19.06 -3.06 -7.44
N GLN A 169 -19.09 -3.20 -6.11
CA GLN A 169 -20.03 -2.49 -5.22
C GLN A 169 -19.39 -1.22 -4.66
N TRP A 170 -19.33 -0.18 -5.49
CA TRP A 170 -18.72 1.10 -5.14
C TRP A 170 -19.26 2.21 -6.06
N ARG A 171 -19.32 3.44 -5.54
CA ARG A 171 -20.05 4.57 -6.10
C ARG A 171 -19.23 5.85 -5.99
N ALA A 172 -19.30 6.67 -7.03
CA ALA A 172 -18.74 8.01 -7.00
C ALA A 172 -19.38 8.86 -5.88
N GLY A 173 -18.57 9.64 -5.19
CA GLY A 173 -18.98 10.47 -4.04
C GLY A 173 -19.14 9.70 -2.72
N GLN A 174 -19.06 8.35 -2.73
CA GLN A 174 -19.17 7.53 -1.52
C GLN A 174 -17.88 6.76 -1.25
N GLU A 175 -17.55 5.77 -2.07
CA GLU A 175 -16.33 4.97 -1.91
C GLU A 175 -15.12 5.63 -2.60
N TYR A 176 -15.34 6.42 -3.64
CA TYR A 176 -14.30 7.18 -4.32
C TYR A 176 -14.78 8.57 -4.75
N ASP A 177 -13.86 9.52 -4.85
CA ASP A 177 -14.14 10.90 -5.27
C ASP A 177 -12.87 11.58 -5.82
N ARG A 178 -12.96 12.86 -6.17
CA ARG A 178 -11.81 13.68 -6.53
C ARG A 178 -10.94 13.95 -5.30
N GLY A 179 -9.63 13.73 -5.44
CA GLY A 179 -8.62 14.26 -4.53
C GLY A 179 -8.25 15.70 -4.91
N LEU A 180 -7.12 16.18 -4.41
CA LEU A 180 -6.59 17.52 -4.66
C LEU A 180 -5.68 17.59 -5.89
N ASP A 181 -5.35 16.47 -6.54
CA ASP A 181 -4.62 16.42 -7.82
C ASP A 181 -3.26 17.16 -7.78
N PHE A 182 -2.36 16.69 -6.91
CA PHE A 182 -0.94 17.11 -6.87
C PHE A 182 -0.02 16.16 -7.66
N LEU A 183 -0.52 14.98 -8.03
CA LEU A 183 0.23 13.92 -8.73
C LEU A 183 -0.23 13.69 -10.17
N GLY A 184 -1.22 14.44 -10.66
CA GLY A 184 -1.71 14.31 -12.01
C GLY A 184 -2.56 13.06 -12.26
N PRO A 185 -2.79 12.71 -13.54
CA PRO A 185 -3.69 11.63 -13.94
C PRO A 185 -3.11 10.22 -13.80
N ASP A 186 -1.79 10.09 -13.71
CA ASP A 186 -1.14 8.82 -14.03
C ASP A 186 -0.95 7.90 -12.81
N LEU A 187 -1.00 8.47 -11.60
CA LEU A 187 -0.68 7.78 -10.35
C LEU A 187 -1.83 7.88 -9.33
N LEU A 188 -2.40 6.72 -8.97
CA LEU A 188 -3.38 6.60 -7.89
C LEU A 188 -2.67 6.29 -6.56
N ILE A 189 -2.94 7.05 -5.51
CA ILE A 189 -2.36 6.81 -4.18
C ILE A 189 -3.32 6.04 -3.29
N ASP A 190 -2.76 5.11 -2.52
CA ASP A 190 -3.40 4.54 -1.36
C ASP A 190 -2.41 4.40 -0.19
N GLN A 191 -2.93 4.16 1.00
CA GLN A 191 -2.29 4.28 2.30
C GLN A 191 -2.74 3.11 3.20
N HIS A 192 -2.06 2.82 4.32
CA HIS A 192 -2.24 1.60 5.11
C HIS A 192 -2.31 0.32 4.24
N PHE A 193 -1.49 0.27 3.19
CA PHE A 193 -1.80 -0.52 2.01
C PHE A 193 -1.72 -2.03 2.25
N LEU A 194 -0.59 -2.51 2.76
CA LEU A 194 -0.37 -3.92 3.04
C LEU A 194 -1.15 -4.34 4.28
N LYS A 195 -1.08 -3.51 5.33
CA LYS A 195 -1.77 -3.74 6.60
C LYS A 195 -3.26 -4.04 6.46
N ARG A 196 -3.91 -3.47 5.44
CA ARG A 196 -5.37 -3.57 5.22
C ARG A 196 -5.73 -4.24 3.90
N GLY A 197 -4.79 -4.91 3.22
CA GLY A 197 -5.06 -5.62 1.96
C GLY A 197 -5.63 -4.74 0.85
N ARG A 198 -5.28 -3.45 0.81
CA ARG A 198 -5.94 -2.46 -0.05
C ARG A 198 -5.60 -2.59 -1.53
N ILE A 199 -4.73 -3.55 -1.89
CA ILE A 199 -4.62 -4.01 -3.28
C ILE A 199 -5.98 -4.45 -3.84
N GLY A 200 -6.85 -5.03 -3.00
CA GLY A 200 -8.18 -5.47 -3.40
C GLY A 200 -9.09 -4.33 -3.86
N ARG A 201 -8.94 -3.11 -3.32
CA ARG A 201 -9.68 -1.93 -3.81
C ARG A 201 -8.93 -1.13 -4.88
N MET A 202 -7.60 -1.14 -4.86
CA MET A 202 -6.77 -0.43 -5.82
C MET A 202 -6.91 -0.98 -7.24
N LEU A 203 -6.83 -2.30 -7.41
CA LEU A 203 -6.91 -2.93 -8.74
C LEU A 203 -8.22 -2.61 -9.50
N PRO A 204 -9.42 -2.84 -8.94
CA PRO A 204 -10.67 -2.48 -9.62
C PRO A 204 -10.80 -0.97 -9.84
N ALA A 205 -10.29 -0.15 -8.91
CA ALA A 205 -10.33 1.30 -9.07
C ALA A 205 -9.45 1.78 -10.23
N MET A 206 -8.23 1.26 -10.34
CA MET A 206 -7.32 1.62 -11.42
C MET A 206 -7.91 1.23 -12.78
N GLN A 207 -8.45 0.01 -12.90
CA GLN A 207 -9.08 -0.44 -14.15
C GLN A 207 -10.28 0.44 -14.53
N ALA A 208 -11.19 0.72 -13.58
CA ALA A 208 -12.41 1.45 -13.87
C ALA A 208 -12.19 2.96 -14.10
N LEU A 209 -11.19 3.55 -13.44
CA LEU A 209 -10.87 4.98 -13.54
C LEU A 209 -9.76 5.29 -14.55
N GLY A 210 -9.20 4.27 -15.20
CA GLY A 210 -8.20 4.41 -16.25
C GLY A 210 -6.79 4.76 -15.75
N TYR A 211 -6.44 4.41 -14.51
CA TYR A 211 -5.08 4.58 -14.01
C TYR A 211 -4.17 3.45 -14.49
N ARG A 212 -3.01 3.82 -15.03
CA ARG A 212 -1.95 2.84 -15.32
C ARG A 212 -1.20 2.46 -14.04
N LEU A 213 -0.81 3.44 -13.22
CA LEU A 213 0.01 3.22 -12.05
C LEU A 213 -0.77 3.48 -10.75
N GLY A 214 -0.55 2.60 -9.78
CA GLY A 214 -1.01 2.74 -8.41
C GLY A 214 0.17 2.62 -7.46
N LEU A 215 0.20 3.45 -6.42
CA LEU A 215 1.21 3.39 -5.37
C LEU A 215 0.51 3.28 -4.02
N GLY A 216 0.63 2.11 -3.42
CA GLY A 216 0.15 1.84 -2.07
C GLY A 216 1.28 2.00 -1.06
N VAL A 217 1.21 3.02 -0.21
CA VAL A 217 2.19 3.25 0.86
C VAL A 217 1.72 2.57 2.14
N ASP A 218 2.57 1.76 2.76
CA ASP A 218 2.18 1.02 3.96
C ASP A 218 2.34 1.85 5.24
N GLU A 219 1.78 1.33 6.35
CA GLU A 219 2.01 1.92 7.67
C GLU A 219 3.51 2.02 7.98
N ASN A 220 3.89 3.03 8.75
CA ASN A 220 5.28 3.25 9.15
C ASN A 220 6.25 3.45 7.97
N ALA A 221 5.75 3.88 6.80
CA ALA A 221 6.53 4.21 5.63
C ALA A 221 6.04 5.51 4.98
N ALA A 222 6.93 6.11 4.19
CA ALA A 222 6.67 7.28 3.38
C ALA A 222 7.33 7.18 2.02
N VAL A 223 6.79 7.91 1.05
CA VAL A 223 7.37 8.06 -0.29
C VAL A 223 7.49 9.54 -0.62
N VAL A 224 8.71 9.95 -0.99
CA VAL A 224 9.00 11.29 -1.53
C VAL A 224 8.91 11.22 -3.05
N ILE A 225 8.09 12.06 -3.66
CA ILE A 225 7.86 12.11 -5.11
C ILE A 225 8.29 13.49 -5.64
N LYS A 226 9.22 13.48 -6.59
CA LYS A 226 9.75 14.68 -7.28
C LYS A 226 9.77 14.46 -8.78
N GLY A 227 8.83 15.07 -9.49
CA GLY A 227 8.58 14.74 -10.90
C GLY A 227 8.29 13.24 -11.06
N SER A 228 9.09 12.53 -11.86
CA SER A 228 8.97 11.08 -12.04
C SER A 228 9.65 10.24 -10.96
N ARG A 229 10.49 10.84 -10.10
CA ARG A 229 11.31 10.09 -9.17
C ARG A 229 10.59 9.88 -7.85
N LEU A 230 10.68 8.66 -7.34
CA LEU A 230 10.18 8.30 -6.02
C LEU A 230 11.27 7.65 -5.17
N GLU A 231 11.22 7.90 -3.87
CA GLU A 231 12.14 7.33 -2.87
C GLU A 231 11.34 6.91 -1.64
N VAL A 232 11.54 5.68 -1.19
CA VAL A 232 10.85 5.10 -0.03
C VAL A 232 11.69 5.30 1.22
N ILE A 233 11.02 5.66 2.33
CA ILE A 233 11.65 5.97 3.61
C ILE A 233 10.78 5.43 4.74
N GLY A 234 11.39 4.99 5.83
CA GLY A 234 10.68 4.47 7.01
C GLY A 234 10.98 3.01 7.27
N GLY A 235 10.15 2.35 8.08
CA GLY A 235 10.38 0.97 8.53
C GLY A 235 9.58 -0.10 7.79
N SER A 236 8.60 0.26 6.96
CA SER A 236 7.95 -0.65 5.98
C SER A 236 8.33 -0.19 4.56
N GLY A 237 7.42 -0.30 3.60
CA GLY A 237 7.65 0.07 2.21
C GLY A 237 6.42 0.55 1.46
N ALA A 238 6.53 0.53 0.13
CA ALA A 238 5.45 0.87 -0.78
C ALA A 238 5.33 -0.17 -1.90
N MET A 239 4.11 -0.43 -2.34
CA MET A 239 3.83 -1.29 -3.48
C MET A 239 3.45 -0.46 -4.70
N LEU A 240 4.23 -0.58 -5.76
CA LEU A 240 3.90 -0.07 -7.09
C LEU A 240 3.13 -1.14 -7.87
N VAL A 241 1.97 -0.75 -8.38
CA VAL A 241 1.10 -1.55 -9.23
C VAL A 241 1.12 -0.93 -10.63
N ASP A 242 1.45 -1.71 -11.67
CA ASP A 242 1.43 -1.28 -13.08
C ASP A 242 0.48 -2.17 -13.89
N LEU A 243 -0.55 -1.53 -14.46
CA LEU A 243 -1.55 -2.17 -15.33
C LEU A 243 -1.23 -2.00 -16.82
N GLY A 244 -0.05 -1.50 -17.20
CA GLY A 244 0.29 -1.18 -18.59
C GLY A 244 0.27 -2.37 -19.56
N GLU A 245 0.39 -3.60 -19.07
CA GLU A 245 0.21 -4.85 -19.85
C GLU A 245 -1.02 -5.64 -19.40
N ALA A 246 -1.75 -5.15 -18.40
CA ALA A 246 -2.83 -5.91 -17.83
C ALA A 246 -4.04 -5.95 -18.77
N THR A 247 -4.73 -7.08 -18.79
CA THR A 247 -5.94 -7.28 -19.59
C THR A 247 -7.09 -7.78 -18.73
N SER A 248 -8.31 -7.63 -19.22
CA SER A 248 -9.52 -8.15 -18.58
C SER A 248 -10.45 -8.74 -19.63
N ASP A 249 -11.20 -9.77 -19.24
CA ASP A 249 -12.25 -10.37 -20.04
C ASP A 249 -13.61 -9.77 -19.68
N ALA A 250 -14.18 -9.00 -20.62
CA ALA A 250 -15.49 -8.37 -20.44
C ALA A 250 -16.66 -9.37 -20.48
N ALA A 251 -16.43 -10.62 -20.88
CA ALA A 251 -17.45 -11.67 -20.87
C ALA A 251 -17.67 -12.29 -19.46
N LEU A 252 -16.75 -12.06 -18.52
CA LEU A 252 -16.89 -12.53 -17.15
C LEU A 252 -17.83 -11.63 -16.33
N PRO A 253 -18.65 -12.19 -15.43
CA PRO A 253 -19.69 -11.43 -14.72
C PRO A 253 -19.17 -10.62 -13.52
N ALA A 254 -17.85 -10.55 -13.34
CA ALA A 254 -17.21 -9.92 -12.19
C ALA A 254 -15.83 -9.37 -12.58
N PHE A 255 -15.27 -8.54 -11.69
CA PHE A 255 -13.91 -8.02 -11.85
C PHE A 255 -12.93 -9.17 -12.09
N ASN A 256 -12.07 -8.98 -13.08
CA ASN A 256 -11.01 -9.90 -13.42
C ASN A 256 -9.87 -9.13 -14.06
N LEU A 257 -8.66 -9.58 -13.82
CA LEU A 257 -7.45 -8.93 -14.28
C LEU A 257 -6.41 -10.00 -14.56
N ARG A 258 -5.64 -9.83 -15.63
CA ARG A 258 -4.50 -10.68 -15.96
C ARG A 258 -3.25 -9.86 -16.19
N ASP A 259 -2.10 -10.40 -15.82
CA ASP A 259 -0.77 -9.84 -16.09
C ASP A 259 -0.50 -8.44 -15.50
N ALA A 260 -1.14 -8.10 -14.38
CA ALA A 260 -0.75 -6.92 -13.60
C ALA A 260 0.67 -7.10 -13.05
N ARG A 261 1.45 -6.01 -12.97
CA ARG A 261 2.80 -6.03 -12.38
C ARG A 261 2.81 -5.43 -11.00
N LEU A 262 3.41 -6.13 -10.06
CA LEU A 262 3.62 -5.68 -8.69
C LEU A 262 5.12 -5.54 -8.41
N SER A 263 5.51 -4.42 -7.84
CA SER A 263 6.86 -4.22 -7.29
C SER A 263 6.75 -3.65 -5.88
N TYR A 264 7.35 -4.33 -4.91
CA TYR A 264 7.52 -3.84 -3.56
C TYR A 264 8.88 -3.17 -3.42
N LEU A 265 8.85 -1.95 -2.90
CA LEU A 265 10.00 -1.09 -2.65
C LEU A 265 10.09 -0.87 -1.14
N GLY A 266 11.18 -1.34 -0.54
CA GLY A 266 11.46 -1.14 0.88
C GLY A 266 12.23 0.16 1.13
N SER A 267 12.62 0.41 2.37
CA SER A 267 13.32 1.63 2.76
C SER A 267 14.58 1.88 1.91
N GLY A 268 14.83 3.14 1.55
CA GLY A 268 15.98 3.57 0.75
C GLY A 268 15.90 3.24 -0.75
N ASP A 269 14.92 2.44 -1.19
CA ASP A 269 14.75 2.13 -2.61
C ASP A 269 14.27 3.37 -3.36
N ARG A 270 14.78 3.53 -4.59
CA ARG A 270 14.37 4.59 -5.52
C ARG A 270 13.77 3.99 -6.78
N HIS A 271 12.78 4.66 -7.34
CA HIS A 271 12.22 4.29 -8.65
C HIS A 271 11.99 5.54 -9.48
N ASP A 272 12.10 5.42 -10.79
CA ASP A 272 11.77 6.47 -11.74
C ASP A 272 10.60 6.02 -12.60
N LEU A 273 9.44 6.66 -12.41
CA LEU A 273 8.18 6.32 -13.06
C LEU A 273 8.24 6.48 -14.58
N ALA A 274 9.08 7.38 -15.10
CA ALA A 274 9.17 7.63 -16.54
C ALA A 274 9.93 6.50 -17.27
N SER A 275 11.05 6.06 -16.70
CA SER A 275 11.91 4.99 -17.23
C SER A 275 11.51 3.59 -16.76
N GLY A 276 10.77 3.48 -15.66
CA GLY A 276 10.43 2.23 -14.98
C GLY A 276 11.61 1.58 -14.23
N GLN A 277 12.73 2.29 -14.06
CA GLN A 277 13.91 1.74 -13.41
C GLN A 277 13.84 1.87 -11.88
N THR A 278 14.13 0.78 -11.18
CA THR A 278 14.32 0.76 -9.72
C THR A 278 15.80 0.65 -9.39
N THR A 279 16.24 1.40 -8.40
CA THR A 279 17.54 1.28 -7.73
C THR A 279 17.30 0.87 -6.27
N PRO A 280 17.61 -0.38 -5.88
CA PRO A 280 17.54 -0.80 -4.48
C PRO A 280 18.47 0.02 -3.59
N ALA A 281 18.15 0.09 -2.30
CA ALA A 281 19.02 0.72 -1.31
C ALA A 281 20.41 0.03 -1.27
N GLU A 282 21.46 0.81 -1.06
CA GLU A 282 22.85 0.31 -1.14
C GLU A 282 23.11 -0.86 -0.18
N TYR A 283 22.58 -0.79 1.05
CA TYR A 283 22.77 -1.86 2.04
C TYR A 283 22.14 -3.19 1.62
N LYS A 284 21.08 -3.18 0.78
CA LYS A 284 20.45 -4.40 0.25
C LYS A 284 21.31 -5.08 -0.81
N LEU A 285 22.19 -4.33 -1.47
CA LEU A 285 23.09 -4.86 -2.49
C LEU A 285 24.22 -5.71 -1.91
N HIS A 286 24.39 -5.72 -0.57
CA HIS A 286 25.28 -6.66 0.10
C HIS A 286 24.71 -8.09 0.14
N ALA A 287 23.38 -8.23 0.03
CA ALA A 287 22.74 -9.53 -0.13
C ALA A 287 22.81 -9.98 -1.60
N ALA A 288 22.81 -11.30 -1.82
CA ALA A 288 22.77 -11.85 -3.17
C ALA A 288 21.45 -11.45 -3.86
N ARG A 289 21.54 -10.99 -5.11
CA ARG A 289 20.37 -10.78 -5.95
C ARG A 289 19.66 -12.12 -6.17
N ILE A 290 18.38 -12.17 -5.84
CA ILE A 290 17.52 -13.33 -6.09
C ILE A 290 16.93 -13.17 -7.49
N ASP A 291 17.18 -14.15 -8.35
CA ASP A 291 16.71 -14.16 -9.75
C ASP A 291 16.24 -15.58 -10.13
N PRO A 292 14.93 -15.85 -10.03
CA PRO A 292 14.36 -17.16 -10.34
C PRO A 292 14.50 -17.62 -11.80
N ALA A 293 14.86 -16.72 -12.71
CA ALA A 293 15.10 -17.06 -14.12
C ALA A 293 16.56 -17.48 -14.37
N SER A 294 17.45 -17.29 -13.39
CA SER A 294 18.85 -17.70 -13.50
C SER A 294 19.00 -19.23 -13.45
N SER A 295 19.95 -19.78 -14.22
CA SER A 295 20.14 -21.23 -14.35
C SER A 295 20.65 -21.91 -13.07
N GLY A 296 21.12 -21.14 -12.08
CA GLY A 296 21.61 -21.63 -10.78
C GLY A 296 20.73 -21.18 -9.62
N PHE A 297 19.48 -20.77 -9.88
CA PHE A 297 18.55 -20.41 -8.82
C PHE A 297 18.21 -21.62 -7.96
N GLU A 298 18.51 -21.52 -6.68
CA GLU A 298 18.12 -22.47 -5.65
C GLU A 298 17.25 -21.73 -4.62
N PRO A 299 15.98 -22.13 -4.41
CA PRO A 299 15.08 -21.47 -3.47
C PRO A 299 15.62 -21.44 -2.04
N GLY A 300 15.71 -20.25 -1.44
CA GLY A 300 16.02 -20.10 -0.01
C GLY A 300 14.83 -20.46 0.88
N LEU A 301 13.61 -20.25 0.40
CA LEU A 301 12.37 -20.59 1.10
C LEU A 301 11.89 -21.99 0.71
N GLN A 302 11.50 -22.78 1.71
CA GLN A 302 10.95 -24.14 1.52
C GLN A 302 9.42 -24.17 1.49
N SER A 303 8.77 -23.00 1.54
CA SER A 303 7.33 -22.88 1.75
C SER A 303 6.54 -22.84 0.44
N ASP A 304 5.47 -23.61 0.37
CA ASP A 304 4.49 -23.68 -0.71
C ASP A 304 3.08 -23.22 -0.26
N ARG A 305 3.02 -22.29 0.71
CA ARG A 305 1.75 -21.80 1.29
C ARG A 305 0.75 -21.35 0.22
N TYR A 306 -0.50 -21.72 0.47
CA TYR A 306 -1.68 -21.10 -0.10
C TYR A 306 -2.23 -20.06 0.88
N PHE A 307 -2.48 -18.85 0.41
CA PHE A 307 -2.97 -17.75 1.27
C PHE A 307 -4.51 -17.77 1.31
N LEU A 308 -5.09 -18.39 2.34
CA LEU A 308 -6.56 -18.46 2.48
C LEU A 308 -7.23 -17.09 2.62
N ASP A 309 -6.50 -16.07 3.07
CA ASP A 309 -6.90 -14.66 3.05
C ASP A 309 -5.76 -13.81 2.47
N ILE A 310 -5.72 -13.65 1.15
CA ILE A 310 -4.67 -12.88 0.47
C ILE A 310 -4.74 -11.38 0.75
N LEU A 311 -5.89 -10.89 1.23
CA LEU A 311 -6.08 -9.49 1.63
C LEU A 311 -5.82 -9.27 3.13
N GLY A 312 -5.34 -10.30 3.84
CA GLY A 312 -4.86 -10.19 5.20
C GLY A 312 -3.57 -9.37 5.30
N ASP A 313 -3.22 -9.04 6.55
CA ASP A 313 -2.03 -8.29 6.92
C ASP A 313 -0.77 -8.89 6.27
N ASP A 314 -0.05 -8.08 5.48
CA ASP A 314 1.16 -8.43 4.72
C ASP A 314 1.07 -9.67 3.81
N CYS A 315 -0.11 -10.26 3.60
CA CYS A 315 -0.25 -11.53 2.91
C CYS A 315 0.19 -11.46 1.44
N ILE A 316 -0.14 -10.36 0.75
CA ILE A 316 0.27 -10.15 -0.64
C ILE A 316 1.79 -9.99 -0.78
N LEU A 317 2.45 -9.30 0.16
CA LEU A 317 3.92 -9.19 0.18
C LEU A 317 4.54 -10.56 0.49
N GLY A 318 4.01 -11.28 1.47
CA GLY A 318 4.42 -12.65 1.75
C GLY A 318 4.30 -13.58 0.55
N ALA A 319 3.24 -13.44 -0.25
CA ALA A 319 3.07 -14.18 -1.50
C ALA A 319 4.10 -13.77 -2.57
N MET A 320 4.42 -12.48 -2.69
CA MET A 320 5.48 -11.99 -3.59
C MET A 320 6.87 -12.50 -3.19
N THR A 321 7.20 -12.49 -1.89
CA THR A 321 8.49 -13.01 -1.39
C THR A 321 8.58 -14.53 -1.59
N GLN A 322 7.48 -15.27 -1.36
CA GLN A 322 7.42 -16.70 -1.67
C GLN A 322 7.54 -16.97 -3.18
N LEU A 323 6.97 -16.13 -4.04
CA LEU A 323 7.12 -16.27 -5.49
C LEU A 323 8.58 -16.04 -5.93
N LEU A 324 9.24 -15.06 -5.29
CA LEU A 324 10.62 -14.68 -5.54
C LEU A 324 11.62 -15.76 -5.10
N ASP A 325 11.49 -16.31 -3.90
CA ASP A 325 12.52 -17.19 -3.31
C ASP A 325 12.03 -18.58 -2.91
N GLY A 326 10.79 -18.93 -3.29
CA GLY A 326 10.18 -20.24 -3.04
C GLY A 326 10.38 -21.26 -4.16
N PRO A 327 9.94 -22.51 -3.96
CA PRO A 327 10.17 -23.59 -4.90
C PRO A 327 9.22 -23.56 -6.11
N LEU A 328 8.06 -22.91 -5.98
CA LEU A 328 7.02 -22.92 -6.99
C LEU A 328 7.08 -21.68 -7.90
N PRO A 329 6.80 -21.83 -9.22
CA PRO A 329 6.74 -20.70 -10.15
C PRO A 329 5.44 -19.89 -10.03
N GLU A 330 4.54 -20.30 -9.13
CA GLU A 330 3.23 -19.72 -8.92
C GLU A 330 2.87 -19.79 -7.43
N VAL A 331 2.23 -18.74 -6.92
CA VAL A 331 1.69 -18.65 -5.56
C VAL A 331 0.25 -18.20 -5.65
N ARG A 332 -0.63 -18.84 -4.88
CA ARG A 332 -2.07 -18.57 -4.92
C ARG A 332 -2.58 -18.13 -3.57
N GLY A 333 -3.61 -17.29 -3.62
CA GLY A 333 -4.41 -16.95 -2.47
C GLY A 333 -5.86 -16.65 -2.84
N LEU A 334 -6.71 -16.57 -1.83
CA LEU A 334 -8.13 -16.36 -1.98
C LEU A 334 -8.56 -15.07 -1.27
N ALA A 335 -9.40 -14.30 -1.93
CA ALA A 335 -10.17 -13.21 -1.32
C ALA A 335 -11.65 -13.57 -1.38
N TYR A 336 -12.27 -13.85 -0.23
CA TYR A 336 -13.66 -14.26 -0.16
C TYR A 336 -14.29 -13.88 1.19
N ARG A 337 -15.62 -13.94 1.26
CA ARG A 337 -16.36 -13.73 2.51
C ARG A 337 -16.85 -15.07 3.04
N ALA A 338 -16.14 -15.63 4.02
CA ALA A 338 -16.53 -16.90 4.64
C ALA A 338 -17.94 -16.87 5.26
N ASN A 339 -18.35 -15.71 5.78
CA ASN A 339 -19.67 -15.48 6.35
C ASN A 339 -20.39 -14.35 5.60
N PRO A 340 -21.12 -14.64 4.50
CA PRO A 340 -21.82 -13.63 3.72
C PRO A 340 -22.79 -12.79 4.56
N ARG A 341 -22.88 -11.49 4.28
CA ARG A 341 -23.85 -10.60 4.95
C ARG A 341 -25.27 -10.90 4.44
N PRO A 342 -26.32 -10.71 5.27
CA PRO A 342 -27.69 -10.71 4.77
C PRO A 342 -27.84 -9.71 3.61
N GLY A 343 -28.39 -10.18 2.48
CA GLY A 343 -28.58 -9.33 1.28
C GLY A 343 -27.35 -9.18 0.37
N ASP A 344 -26.25 -9.91 0.59
CA ASP A 344 -25.15 -9.96 -0.38
C ASP A 344 -25.65 -10.57 -1.70
N ALA A 345 -25.57 -9.79 -2.78
CA ALA A 345 -26.07 -10.19 -4.11
C ALA A 345 -25.28 -11.34 -4.74
N ALA A 346 -24.04 -11.57 -4.31
CA ALA A 346 -23.17 -12.63 -4.82
C ALA A 346 -22.40 -13.29 -3.65
N PRO A 347 -23.08 -14.03 -2.77
CA PRO A 347 -22.51 -14.53 -1.51
C PRO A 347 -21.44 -15.61 -1.70
N ASP A 348 -21.46 -16.29 -2.84
CA ASP A 348 -20.51 -17.33 -3.26
C ASP A 348 -19.40 -16.81 -4.17
N LEU A 349 -19.39 -15.51 -4.52
CA LEU A 349 -18.35 -14.91 -5.34
C LEU A 349 -17.12 -14.56 -4.48
N GLY A 350 -15.99 -15.14 -4.86
CA GLY A 350 -14.66 -14.79 -4.37
C GLY A 350 -13.70 -14.52 -5.53
N PHE A 351 -12.43 -14.27 -5.22
CA PHE A 351 -11.39 -13.98 -6.19
C PHE A 351 -10.12 -14.74 -5.83
N GLU A 352 -9.62 -15.57 -6.75
CA GLU A 352 -8.28 -16.16 -6.64
C GLU A 352 -7.26 -15.11 -7.11
N PHE A 353 -6.28 -14.82 -6.26
CA PHE A 353 -5.11 -14.03 -6.59
C PHE A 353 -4.00 -15.02 -6.93
N ARG A 354 -3.60 -15.05 -8.19
CA ARG A 354 -2.58 -15.94 -8.69
C ARG A 354 -1.36 -15.13 -9.09
N LEU A 355 -0.32 -15.18 -8.25
CA LEU A 355 0.96 -14.59 -8.56
C LEU A 355 1.81 -15.60 -9.33
N HIS A 356 2.48 -15.17 -10.38
CA HIS A 356 3.37 -16.04 -11.14
C HIS A 356 4.65 -15.33 -11.55
N ARG A 357 5.68 -16.13 -11.81
CA ARG A 357 6.95 -15.61 -12.31
C ARG A 357 6.76 -15.08 -13.73
N GLY A 358 7.44 -13.99 -14.02
CA GLY A 358 7.46 -13.39 -15.34
C GLY A 358 8.80 -12.72 -15.61
N PRO A 359 9.02 -12.24 -16.84
CA PRO A 359 10.25 -11.53 -17.18
C PRO A 359 10.48 -10.34 -16.25
N GLY A 360 11.70 -10.26 -15.69
CA GLY A 360 12.11 -9.18 -14.80
C GLY A 360 11.85 -9.43 -13.31
N LEU A 361 11.25 -10.55 -12.92
CA LEU A 361 11.11 -10.90 -11.51
C LEU A 361 12.47 -11.08 -10.85
N VAL A 362 12.82 -10.17 -9.95
CA VAL A 362 14.07 -10.18 -9.19
C VAL A 362 13.86 -9.53 -7.83
N GLY A 363 14.78 -9.74 -6.91
CA GLY A 363 14.74 -9.04 -5.64
C GLY A 363 16.02 -9.12 -4.81
N TRP A 364 15.98 -8.42 -3.69
CA TRP A 364 17.03 -8.36 -2.69
C TRP A 364 16.36 -8.37 -1.33
N CYS A 365 16.77 -9.28 -0.44
CA CYS A 365 16.28 -9.34 0.92
C CYS A 365 17.48 -9.34 1.85
N SER A 366 17.50 -8.39 2.79
CA SER A 366 18.57 -8.24 3.77
C SER A 366 18.01 -8.41 5.17
N ALA A 367 18.76 -9.12 6.03
CA ALA A 367 18.55 -9.07 7.46
C ALA A 367 19.07 -7.71 7.97
N ALA A 368 18.20 -6.71 8.09
CA ALA A 368 18.55 -5.40 8.62
C ALA A 368 18.24 -5.34 10.14
N PRO A 369 18.89 -4.46 10.92
CA PRO A 369 18.48 -4.21 12.30
C PRO A 369 17.04 -3.70 12.33
N GLY A 370 16.10 -4.52 12.81
CA GLY A 370 14.66 -4.23 12.82
C GLY A 370 13.78 -5.24 12.07
N GLY A 371 14.37 -6.16 11.30
CA GLY A 371 13.65 -7.21 10.57
C GLY A 371 14.24 -7.48 9.17
N GLU A 372 13.59 -8.37 8.42
CA GLU A 372 13.88 -8.55 6.99
C GLU A 372 13.32 -7.37 6.20
N ASP A 373 14.18 -6.68 5.45
CA ASP A 373 13.79 -5.63 4.51
C ASP A 373 14.08 -6.11 3.10
N CYS A 374 13.08 -6.01 2.22
CA CYS A 374 13.09 -6.60 0.91
C CYS A 374 12.74 -5.58 -0.18
N THR A 375 13.29 -5.83 -1.36
CA THR A 375 12.85 -5.26 -2.63
C THR A 375 12.42 -6.43 -3.50
N VAL A 376 11.18 -6.43 -4.01
CA VAL A 376 10.67 -7.46 -4.91
C VAL A 376 10.11 -6.78 -6.15
N LEU A 377 10.65 -7.07 -7.33
CA LEU A 377 10.28 -6.36 -8.55
C LEU A 377 9.53 -7.27 -9.51
N GLN A 378 8.57 -6.70 -10.24
CA GLN A 378 7.95 -7.31 -11.43
C GLN A 378 7.28 -8.68 -11.22
N ALA A 379 6.74 -8.94 -10.02
CA ALA A 379 5.86 -10.09 -9.82
C ALA A 379 4.59 -9.90 -10.67
N ARG A 380 4.12 -10.95 -11.36
CA ARG A 380 2.88 -10.90 -12.14
C ARG A 380 1.71 -11.35 -11.28
N LEU A 381 0.55 -10.72 -11.46
CA LEU A 381 -0.68 -11.03 -10.76
C LEU A 381 -1.85 -11.15 -11.72
N ASP A 382 -2.56 -12.27 -11.60
CA ASP A 382 -3.93 -12.43 -12.08
C ASP A 382 -4.91 -12.35 -10.90
N VAL A 383 -6.06 -11.72 -11.12
CA VAL A 383 -7.22 -11.77 -10.23
C VAL A 383 -8.37 -12.46 -10.99
N ILE A 384 -8.75 -13.63 -10.52
CA ILE A 384 -9.68 -14.53 -11.21
C ILE A 384 -10.95 -14.66 -10.37
N PRO A 385 -12.14 -14.28 -10.87
CA PRO A 385 -13.37 -14.48 -10.13
C PRO A 385 -13.68 -15.98 -10.03
N VAL A 386 -14.03 -16.44 -8.83
CA VAL A 386 -14.29 -17.86 -8.52
C VAL A 386 -15.58 -18.03 -7.71
N ARG A 387 -16.14 -19.24 -7.75
CA ARG A 387 -17.21 -19.67 -6.85
C ARG A 387 -16.61 -20.35 -5.63
N VAL A 388 -16.94 -19.86 -4.44
CA VAL A 388 -16.47 -20.40 -3.17
C VAL A 388 -17.61 -21.16 -2.50
N ALA A 389 -17.32 -22.35 -1.99
CA ALA A 389 -18.28 -23.16 -1.25
C ALA A 389 -18.74 -22.44 0.03
N ASN A 390 -20.02 -22.59 0.37
CA ASN A 390 -20.59 -22.08 1.62
C ASN A 390 -21.49 -23.16 2.27
N PRO A 391 -21.08 -23.79 3.38
CA PRO A 391 -19.84 -23.54 4.12
C PRO A 391 -18.58 -23.94 3.33
N LEU A 392 -17.44 -23.30 3.61
CA LEU A 392 -16.17 -23.59 2.92
C LEU A 392 -15.74 -25.05 3.08
N PHE A 393 -16.02 -25.64 4.23
CA PHE A 393 -15.70 -27.02 4.56
C PHE A 393 -16.88 -27.68 5.28
N THR A 394 -16.91 -29.00 5.23
CA THR A 394 -17.83 -29.83 6.03
C THR A 394 -17.03 -30.51 7.15
N PRO A 395 -17.49 -30.47 8.41
CA PRO A 395 -16.85 -31.21 9.49
C PRO A 395 -16.76 -32.70 9.19
N LEU A 396 -15.67 -33.35 9.62
CA LEU A 396 -15.54 -34.80 9.49
C LEU A 396 -16.65 -35.51 10.29
N ALA A 397 -17.24 -36.54 9.68
CA ALA A 397 -18.08 -37.48 10.40
C ALA A 397 -17.22 -38.41 11.26
N ALA A 398 -17.78 -38.91 12.37
CA ALA A 398 -17.10 -39.91 13.19
C ALA A 398 -16.81 -41.17 12.34
N LEU A 399 -15.54 -41.49 12.19
CA LEU A 399 -15.12 -42.73 11.54
C LEU A 399 -15.20 -43.90 12.55
N PRO A 400 -15.53 -45.13 12.09
CA PRO A 400 -15.38 -46.32 12.92
C PRO A 400 -13.94 -46.45 13.44
N ARG A 401 -13.79 -46.86 14.70
CA ARG A 401 -12.49 -47.01 15.39
C ARG A 401 -11.40 -47.75 14.57
N PRO A 402 -11.69 -48.83 13.82
CA PRO A 402 -10.69 -49.50 12.98
C PRO A 402 -10.13 -48.62 11.86
N VAL A 403 -10.96 -47.73 11.30
CA VAL A 403 -10.56 -46.78 10.26
C VAL A 403 -9.68 -45.68 10.87
N VAL A 404 -10.03 -45.19 12.06
CA VAL A 404 -9.22 -44.21 12.80
C VAL A 404 -7.83 -44.76 13.10
N GLU A 405 -7.75 -46.00 13.60
CA GLU A 405 -6.47 -46.65 13.90
C GLU A 405 -5.61 -46.85 12.63
N SER A 406 -6.22 -47.15 11.47
CA SER A 406 -5.51 -47.25 10.19
C SER A 406 -4.96 -45.91 9.68
N VAL A 407 -5.71 -44.82 9.86
CA VAL A 407 -5.30 -43.46 9.43
C VAL A 407 -4.17 -42.93 10.31
N LEU A 408 -4.22 -43.20 11.62
CA LEU A 408 -3.20 -42.73 12.57
C LEU A 408 -1.91 -43.58 12.54
N SER A 409 -2.00 -44.86 12.16
CA SER A 409 -0.84 -45.77 12.11
C SER A 409 -0.02 -45.66 10.81
N GLY A 410 -0.53 -44.97 9.78
CA GLY A 410 0.10 -44.86 8.46
C GLY A 410 1.42 -44.06 8.36
N HIS A 411 2.04 -43.65 9.48
CA HIS A 411 3.31 -42.92 9.51
C HIS A 411 4.49 -43.67 10.17
N GLY A 412 4.35 -44.96 10.49
CA GLY A 412 5.41 -45.77 11.12
C GLY A 412 5.89 -46.92 10.26
N GLY A 413 6.67 -46.66 9.20
CA GLY A 413 7.14 -47.70 8.28
C GLY A 413 8.48 -47.45 7.61
N ARG A 414 9.43 -46.78 8.28
CA ARG A 414 10.84 -46.92 7.91
C ARG A 414 11.25 -48.35 8.29
N LYS A 415 11.44 -49.20 7.27
CA LYS A 415 12.15 -50.47 7.43
C LYS A 415 13.56 -50.16 7.94
N GLU A 416 13.83 -50.47 9.20
CA GLU A 416 15.20 -50.69 9.67
C GLU A 416 15.69 -51.98 9.01
N ASN A 417 16.47 -51.83 7.95
CA ASN A 417 17.44 -52.83 7.55
C ASN A 417 18.60 -52.75 8.55
N GLY A 418 18.69 -53.71 9.46
CA GLY A 418 19.81 -53.90 10.37
C GLY A 418 20.21 -55.38 10.41
N HIS A 419 21.34 -55.67 9.79
CA HIS A 419 21.99 -56.96 9.66
C HIS A 419 22.68 -57.38 10.97
N ASP A 420 22.68 -58.70 11.23
CA ASP A 420 23.67 -59.54 11.92
C ASP A 420 24.25 -59.19 13.32
N GLY A 421 24.30 -60.23 14.17
CA GLY A 421 25.22 -60.26 15.32
C GLY A 421 24.90 -61.27 16.43
N SER A 422 25.16 -62.57 16.17
CA SER A 422 25.74 -63.59 17.08
C SER A 422 25.44 -63.63 18.60
N GLY A 423 24.99 -64.81 19.06
CA GLY A 423 25.75 -65.63 20.04
C GLY A 423 25.24 -65.74 21.49
N ASN A 424 25.00 -67.00 21.91
CA ASN A 424 25.12 -67.60 23.26
C ASN A 424 24.27 -67.01 24.43
N ASP A 425 23.81 -67.73 25.45
CA ASP A 425 24.13 -69.02 26.07
C ASP A 425 22.93 -69.49 26.93
N GLN A 426 22.83 -70.81 27.12
CA GLN A 426 22.42 -71.60 28.32
C GLN A 426 21.45 -70.96 29.35
N TRP A 427 20.38 -71.60 29.84
CA TRP A 427 20.17 -72.98 30.31
C TRP A 427 18.70 -73.40 30.15
#